data_AF-A0A7X7PBL1-F1
#
_entry.id   AF-A0A7X7PBL1-F1
#
_cell.length_a   1.000
_cell.length_b   1.000
_cell.length_c   1.000
_cell.angle_alpha   90.00
_cell.angle_beta   90.00
_cell.angle_gamma   90.00
#
_symmetry.space_group_name_H-M   'P 1'
#
loop_
_entity.id
_entity.type
_entity.pdbx_description
1 polymer ?
#
loop_
_entity_poly.entity_id
_entity_poly.type
_entity_poly.pdbx_seq_one_letter_code
_entity_poly.pdbx_strand_id
1 'polypeptide(L)'
;MADDRVDDEYEPESEEELFRNPVHYEPAQRNLDLGRDDLGVPEEPGLLNKLLRMRGRVPVAKRGLICPDCMKLRCARVPMFLVNRSGEWFASHYRKPGEKPVSHESDAHIARKELVANEVVDAGHRAQLEQVVAGGRARLDVGIETVDGRLIDYDPQLSEQSRRSILSRDAHRKHAGFTRIWDFVDPDHPGIGAVPYIRTPDLPAPVIRAQKSALEIRDGNYVVEEGWCTPEGTFVRCPETPYNPEKPNDAYCGRHHLVVIPEHQSSAAYESDRPTLALPRFVVEVADGERVPFKVNGQHGFIRADQHERYLSEYGTEPKPKKARPVIRDADRRDLCTEDRPESDFRSAPRERHISRTIILQSRPDAPGNAATAITASISAPPRARVIPGRCQAGVTACGAPARFYPAGWLCDEHRPGSRAAA
;
A
#
# COMPACT_ATOMS: atom_id res chain seq x y z
N MET A 1 15.61 -45.20 -27.18
CA MET A 1 14.69 -44.05 -27.28
C MET A 1 14.43 -43.62 -25.85
N ALA A 2 15.33 -42.93 -25.12
CA ALA A 2 16.04 -41.69 -25.44
C ALA A 2 15.06 -40.63 -25.96
N ASP A 3 14.55 -39.77 -25.07
CA ASP A 3 14.76 -38.32 -25.20
C ASP A 3 14.50 -37.57 -23.87
N ASP A 4 15.58 -36.95 -23.39
CA ASP A 4 15.74 -35.74 -22.60
C ASP A 4 14.63 -35.25 -21.65
N ARG A 5 14.86 -35.45 -20.35
CA ARG A 5 14.47 -34.46 -19.34
C ARG A 5 15.64 -33.51 -19.19
N VAL A 6 15.49 -32.35 -19.83
CA VAL A 6 16.35 -31.18 -19.67
C VAL A 6 16.41 -30.84 -18.18
N ASP A 7 17.64 -30.77 -17.68
CA ASP A 7 18.03 -30.10 -16.45
C ASP A 7 17.56 -28.64 -16.54
N ASP A 8 16.46 -28.30 -15.87
CA ASP A 8 16.27 -26.94 -15.40
C ASP A 8 17.10 -26.82 -14.11
N GLU A 9 18.36 -26.48 -14.35
CA GLU A 9 19.38 -26.05 -13.41
C GLU A 9 18.75 -25.02 -12.46
N TYR A 10 18.35 -25.51 -11.28
CA TYR A 10 17.94 -24.68 -10.16
C TYR A 10 19.20 -23.95 -9.71
N GLU A 11 19.36 -22.69 -10.08
CA GLU A 11 20.21 -21.81 -9.28
C GLU A 11 19.47 -21.58 -7.95
N PRO A 12 20.04 -22.01 -6.81
CA PRO A 12 19.52 -21.61 -5.52
C PRO A 12 19.78 -20.11 -5.36
N GLU A 13 18.75 -19.28 -5.63
CA GLU A 13 18.77 -17.91 -5.16
C GLU A 13 18.89 -17.91 -3.62
N SER A 14 19.77 -17.05 -3.15
CA SER A 14 20.54 -17.16 -1.89
C SER A 14 19.71 -17.27 -0.61
N GLU A 15 20.18 -18.20 0.24
CA GLU A 15 20.00 -18.40 1.68
C GLU A 15 19.33 -17.23 2.46
N GLU A 16 18.06 -17.41 2.85
CA GLU A 16 17.42 -16.63 3.93
C GLU A 16 18.03 -17.00 5.29
N GLU A 17 18.59 -16.01 5.99
CA GLU A 17 19.39 -16.18 7.21
C GLU A 17 18.57 -16.12 8.53
N LEU A 18 18.54 -17.18 9.36
CA LEU A 18 18.05 -17.16 10.76
C LEU A 18 19.05 -16.47 11.71
N PHE A 19 18.70 -15.31 12.28
CA PHE A 19 19.60 -14.50 13.12
C PHE A 19 19.91 -15.09 14.53
N ARG A 20 21.21 -15.18 14.93
CA ARG A 20 21.67 -15.47 16.31
C ARG A 20 21.86 -14.19 17.09
N ASN A 21 21.13 -14.08 18.19
CA ASN A 21 21.32 -12.96 19.11
C ASN A 21 22.70 -13.03 19.78
N PRO A 22 23.41 -11.89 19.89
CA PRO A 22 24.58 -11.80 20.74
C PRO A 22 24.17 -12.02 22.20
N VAL A 23 25.07 -12.61 22.98
CA VAL A 23 24.84 -12.84 24.40
C VAL A 23 26.09 -12.54 25.20
N HIS A 24 25.94 -11.68 26.20
CA HIS A 24 26.97 -11.35 27.16
C HIS A 24 26.94 -12.33 28.32
N TYR A 25 28.08 -12.92 28.65
CA TYR A 25 28.27 -13.75 29.83
C TYR A 25 28.96 -12.94 30.93
N GLU A 26 28.16 -12.48 31.89
CA GLU A 26 28.61 -11.60 32.98
C GLU A 26 29.78 -12.20 33.79
N PRO A 27 29.82 -13.51 34.14
CA PRO A 27 30.94 -14.06 34.90
C PRO A 27 32.29 -13.95 34.20
N ALA A 28 32.33 -14.00 32.86
CA ALA A 28 33.55 -13.81 32.07
C ALA A 28 33.68 -12.39 31.49
N GLN A 29 32.71 -11.50 31.78
CA GLN A 29 32.64 -10.12 31.30
C GLN A 29 32.86 -9.99 29.79
N ARG A 30 32.33 -10.92 29.00
CA ARG A 30 32.48 -10.92 27.53
C ARG A 30 31.30 -11.51 26.81
N ASN A 31 31.19 -11.22 25.52
CA ASN A 31 30.21 -11.86 24.65
C ASN A 31 30.66 -13.29 24.33
N LEU A 32 29.69 -14.21 24.30
CA LEU A 32 29.94 -15.59 23.91
C LEU A 32 29.94 -15.74 22.40
N ASP A 33 30.86 -16.54 21.90
CA ASP A 33 30.85 -17.03 20.51
C ASP A 33 30.16 -18.40 20.47
N LEU A 34 28.85 -18.40 20.18
CA LEU A 34 28.04 -19.62 20.14
C LEU A 34 28.42 -20.58 18.99
N GLY A 35 29.35 -20.18 18.10
CA GLY A 35 29.91 -21.03 17.06
C GLY A 35 31.10 -21.86 17.51
N ARG A 36 31.65 -21.61 18.71
CA ARG A 36 32.81 -22.32 19.25
C ARG A 36 32.41 -23.26 20.38
N ASP A 37 33.11 -24.39 20.50
CA ASP A 37 32.90 -25.37 21.57
C ASP A 37 33.17 -24.77 22.97
N ASP A 38 34.15 -23.86 23.06
CA ASP A 38 34.52 -23.13 24.28
C ASP A 38 33.66 -21.87 24.51
N LEU A 39 32.70 -21.60 23.62
CA LEU A 39 31.87 -20.40 23.60
C LEU A 39 32.68 -19.07 23.56
N GLY A 40 33.93 -19.09 23.11
CA GLY A 40 34.83 -17.92 23.17
C GLY A 40 35.36 -17.61 24.58
N VAL A 41 35.28 -18.58 25.50
CA VAL A 41 35.82 -18.49 26.87
C VAL A 41 36.83 -19.64 27.09
N PRO A 42 38.08 -19.52 26.58
CA PRO A 42 39.10 -20.56 26.72
C PRO A 42 39.40 -20.95 28.17
N GLU A 43 39.16 -20.03 29.11
CA GLU A 43 39.34 -20.23 30.54
C GLU A 43 38.27 -21.16 31.16
N GLU A 44 37.15 -21.38 30.46
CA GLU A 44 36.05 -22.27 30.86
C GLU A 44 35.66 -23.26 29.73
N PRO A 45 36.49 -24.25 29.39
CA PRO A 45 36.24 -25.16 28.25
C PRO A 45 34.99 -26.05 28.40
N GLY A 46 34.38 -26.09 29.59
CA GLY A 46 33.11 -26.77 29.86
C GLY A 46 31.90 -25.85 30.01
N LEU A 47 32.02 -24.57 29.63
CA LEU A 47 31.02 -23.53 29.91
C LEU A 47 29.64 -23.89 29.34
N LEU A 48 29.57 -24.42 28.11
CA LEU A 48 28.30 -24.85 27.53
C LEU A 48 27.62 -25.92 28.41
N ASN A 49 28.34 -26.98 28.78
CA ASN A 49 27.82 -28.03 29.65
C ASN A 49 27.40 -27.50 31.03
N LYS A 50 28.16 -26.55 31.59
CA LYS A 50 27.82 -25.85 32.84
C LYS A 50 26.49 -25.09 32.70
N LEU A 51 26.33 -24.27 31.66
CA LEU A 51 25.10 -23.53 31.38
C LEU A 51 23.90 -24.45 31.11
N LEU A 52 24.11 -25.59 30.45
CA LEU A 52 23.07 -26.59 30.22
C LEU A 52 22.65 -27.31 31.50
N ARG A 53 23.60 -27.64 32.39
CA ARG A 53 23.30 -28.22 33.71
C ARG A 53 22.52 -27.26 34.62
N MET A 54 22.60 -25.95 34.38
CA MET A 54 21.80 -24.95 35.09
C MET A 54 20.33 -24.93 34.64
N ARG A 55 19.98 -25.55 33.49
CA ARG A 55 18.59 -25.64 33.02
C ARG A 55 17.74 -26.43 34.02
N GLY A 56 16.57 -25.90 34.36
CA GLY A 56 15.66 -26.50 35.35
C GLY A 56 16.13 -26.39 36.82
N ARG A 57 17.37 -25.97 37.08
CA ARG A 57 17.94 -25.87 38.44
C ARG A 57 18.18 -24.43 38.89
N VAL A 58 18.57 -23.56 37.96
CA VAL A 58 18.84 -22.15 38.23
C VAL A 58 17.86 -21.29 37.41
N PRO A 59 17.15 -20.33 38.03
CA PRO A 59 16.32 -19.38 37.29
C PRO A 59 17.13 -18.64 36.23
N VAL A 60 16.54 -18.40 35.04
CA VAL A 60 17.27 -17.83 33.90
C VAL A 60 17.91 -16.48 34.26
N ALA A 61 17.21 -15.63 35.02
CA ALA A 61 17.71 -14.35 35.51
C ALA A 61 19.03 -14.40 36.32
N LYS A 62 19.38 -15.58 36.85
CA LYS A 62 20.57 -15.82 37.68
C LYS A 62 21.68 -16.57 36.93
N ARG A 63 21.53 -16.84 35.64
CA ARG A 63 22.52 -17.62 34.86
C ARG A 63 23.67 -16.78 34.29
N GLY A 64 23.57 -15.45 34.40
CA GLY A 64 24.61 -14.53 33.94
C GLY A 64 24.66 -14.33 32.43
N LEU A 65 23.64 -14.78 31.69
CA LEU A 65 23.50 -14.56 30.24
C LEU A 65 22.58 -13.36 30.03
N ILE A 66 23.09 -12.28 29.45
CA ILE A 66 22.39 -11.00 29.26
C ILE A 66 22.48 -10.57 27.80
N CYS A 67 21.47 -9.88 27.31
CA CYS A 67 21.54 -9.23 25.99
C CYS A 67 22.47 -8.01 26.06
N PRO A 68 23.61 -8.00 25.34
CA PRO A 68 24.52 -6.86 25.34
C PRO A 68 23.86 -5.62 24.73
N ASP A 69 22.96 -5.80 23.76
CA ASP A 69 22.33 -4.67 23.09
C ASP A 69 21.23 -4.04 23.95
N CYS A 70 20.42 -4.83 24.67
CA CYS A 70 19.51 -4.26 25.68
C CYS A 70 20.28 -3.56 26.81
N MET A 71 21.44 -4.08 27.21
CA MET A 71 22.27 -3.43 28.22
C MET A 71 22.81 -2.08 27.71
N LYS A 72 23.35 -2.04 26.48
CA LYS A 72 23.97 -0.87 25.88
C LYS A 72 22.97 0.20 25.44
N LEU A 73 21.90 -0.21 24.77
CA LEU A 73 20.95 0.70 24.12
C LEU A 73 19.82 1.13 25.05
N ARG A 74 19.44 0.25 26.00
CA ARG A 74 18.25 0.46 26.85
C ARG A 74 18.59 0.60 28.33
N CYS A 75 19.88 0.59 28.68
CA CYS A 75 20.36 0.52 30.07
C CYS A 75 19.66 -0.59 30.87
N ALA A 76 19.24 -1.68 30.19
CA ALA A 76 18.37 -2.70 30.74
C ALA A 76 19.09 -4.06 30.79
N ARG A 77 19.14 -4.64 31.98
CA ARG A 77 19.68 -5.98 32.19
C ARG A 77 18.63 -7.03 31.83
N VAL A 78 18.59 -7.45 30.55
CA VAL A 78 17.62 -8.43 30.04
C VAL A 78 18.22 -9.85 30.04
N PRO A 79 17.70 -10.78 30.87
CA PRO A 79 18.20 -12.14 30.89
C PRO A 79 17.96 -12.89 29.58
N MET A 80 18.90 -13.74 29.21
CA MET A 80 18.82 -14.62 28.05
C MET A 80 19.00 -16.08 28.45
N PHE A 81 18.56 -16.98 27.58
CA PHE A 81 18.83 -18.41 27.69
C PHE A 81 19.31 -18.95 26.35
N LEU A 82 20.15 -19.98 26.41
CA LEU A 82 20.55 -20.71 25.23
C LEU A 82 19.44 -21.67 24.80
N VAL A 83 19.27 -21.89 23.50
CA VAL A 83 18.37 -22.87 22.87
C VAL A 83 19.17 -23.62 21.82
N ASN A 84 19.00 -24.93 21.72
CA ASN A 84 19.56 -25.69 20.60
C ASN A 84 18.48 -25.82 19.53
N ARG A 85 18.78 -25.46 18.29
CA ARG A 85 17.92 -25.70 17.12
C ARG A 85 18.76 -26.36 16.06
N SER A 86 18.37 -27.57 15.64
CA SER A 86 19.05 -28.32 14.58
C SER A 86 20.56 -28.50 14.78
N GLY A 87 21.01 -28.66 16.04
CA GLY A 87 22.42 -28.85 16.39
C GLY A 87 23.16 -27.56 16.74
N GLU A 88 22.58 -26.39 16.46
CA GLU A 88 23.22 -25.09 16.67
C GLU A 88 22.67 -24.37 17.90
N TRP A 89 23.51 -23.54 18.53
CA TRP A 89 23.18 -22.81 19.75
C TRP A 89 22.79 -21.36 19.48
N PHE A 90 21.66 -20.94 20.06
CA PHE A 90 21.08 -19.61 19.94
C PHE A 90 20.86 -19.00 21.32
N ALA A 91 21.00 -17.69 21.45
CA ALA A 91 20.52 -16.96 22.60
C ALA A 91 19.12 -16.39 22.35
N SER A 92 18.24 -16.47 23.34
CA SER A 92 16.89 -15.91 23.27
C SER A 92 16.56 -15.13 24.55
N HIS A 93 15.84 -14.02 24.43
CA HIS A 93 15.37 -13.28 25.60
C HIS A 93 14.46 -14.14 26.45
N TYR A 94 14.81 -14.24 27.72
CA TYR A 94 13.93 -14.80 28.72
C TYR A 94 12.94 -13.75 29.17
N ARG A 95 11.66 -14.14 29.16
CA ARG A 95 10.56 -13.32 29.65
C ARG A 95 9.84 -14.14 30.70
N LYS A 96 9.48 -13.54 31.84
CA LYS A 96 8.53 -14.20 32.72
C LYS A 96 7.16 -14.23 32.04
N PRO A 97 6.36 -15.28 32.24
CA PRO A 97 4.98 -15.28 31.78
C PRO A 97 4.25 -14.00 32.25
N GLY A 98 3.72 -13.22 31.30
CA GLY A 98 3.04 -11.95 31.56
C GLY A 98 3.91 -10.68 31.48
N GLU A 99 5.24 -10.79 31.34
CA GLU A 99 6.09 -9.62 31.08
C GLU A 99 6.00 -9.19 29.60
N LYS A 100 5.83 -7.87 29.38
CA LYS A 100 5.73 -7.28 28.04
C LYS A 100 7.07 -7.38 27.29
N PRO A 101 7.07 -7.49 25.95
CA PRO A 101 8.29 -7.33 25.14
C PRO A 101 9.00 -6.02 25.48
N VAL A 102 10.33 -6.02 25.44
CA VAL A 102 11.14 -4.79 25.46
C VAL A 102 11.28 -4.26 24.02
N SER A 103 10.20 -4.28 23.25
CA SER A 103 10.17 -3.63 21.94
C SER A 103 9.87 -2.16 22.16
N HIS A 104 10.85 -1.29 21.92
CA HIS A 104 10.52 0.09 21.64
C HIS A 104 9.90 0.11 20.26
N GLU A 105 8.60 0.34 20.24
CA GLU A 105 7.92 0.88 19.08
C GLU A 105 8.61 2.18 18.68
N SER A 106 8.93 2.37 17.39
CA SER A 106 9.63 3.58 16.96
C SER A 106 8.75 4.81 17.13
N ASP A 107 9.37 5.97 17.39
CA ASP A 107 8.64 7.24 17.50
C ASP A 107 7.82 7.54 16.24
N ALA A 108 8.29 7.10 15.07
CA ALA A 108 7.58 7.22 13.79
C ALA A 108 6.32 6.34 13.76
N HIS A 109 6.41 5.11 14.26
CA HIS A 109 5.25 4.22 14.38
C HIS A 109 4.22 4.79 15.35
N ILE A 110 4.65 5.28 16.52
CA ILE A 110 3.78 5.98 17.49
C ILE A 110 3.11 7.20 16.84
N ALA A 111 3.88 8.05 16.17
CA ALA A 111 3.37 9.26 15.55
C ALA A 111 2.30 8.98 14.48
N ARG A 112 2.48 7.93 13.66
CA ARG A 112 1.47 7.52 12.67
C ARG A 112 0.18 7.06 13.33
N LYS A 113 0.28 6.21 14.35
CA LYS A 113 -0.88 5.71 15.09
C LYS A 113 -1.67 6.84 15.74
N GLU A 114 -0.98 7.73 16.44
CA GLU A 114 -1.60 8.90 17.09
C GLU A 114 -2.25 9.82 16.07
N LEU A 115 -1.58 10.10 14.96
CA LEU A 115 -2.13 10.93 13.88
C LEU A 115 -3.45 10.35 13.33
N VAL A 116 -3.44 9.06 12.97
CA VAL A 116 -4.64 8.39 12.45
C VAL A 116 -5.76 8.33 13.49
N ALA A 117 -5.45 7.94 14.72
CA ALA A 117 -6.45 7.85 15.77
C ALA A 117 -7.11 9.20 16.07
N ASN A 118 -6.31 10.28 16.14
CA ASN A 118 -6.84 11.63 16.37
C ASN A 118 -7.72 12.08 15.22
N GLU A 119 -7.30 11.90 13.96
CA GLU A 119 -8.10 12.32 12.80
C GLU A 119 -9.44 11.59 12.71
N VAL A 120 -9.42 10.28 13.00
CA VAL A 120 -10.63 9.44 13.01
C VAL A 120 -11.59 9.84 14.14
N VAL A 121 -11.06 10.23 15.30
CA VAL A 121 -11.86 10.76 16.41
C VAL A 121 -12.44 12.14 16.06
N ASP A 122 -11.64 13.02 15.47
CA ASP A 122 -12.08 14.35 15.02
C ASP A 122 -13.19 14.25 13.96
N ALA A 123 -13.16 13.20 13.13
CA ALA A 123 -14.22 12.87 12.16
C ALA A 123 -15.49 12.25 12.80
N GLY A 124 -15.50 11.98 14.11
CA GLY A 124 -16.66 11.50 14.85
C GLY A 124 -16.76 9.98 15.02
N HIS A 125 -15.74 9.22 14.62
CA HIS A 125 -15.66 7.79 14.90
C HIS A 125 -14.96 7.51 16.25
N ARG A 126 -14.93 6.25 16.70
CA ARG A 126 -14.11 5.85 17.85
C ARG A 126 -12.82 5.22 17.36
N ALA A 127 -11.69 5.67 17.89
CA ALA A 127 -10.40 5.01 17.70
C ALA A 127 -9.77 4.64 19.05
N GLN A 128 -9.07 3.51 19.09
CA GLN A 128 -8.33 3.03 20.25
C GLN A 128 -6.94 2.57 19.80
N LEU A 129 -5.92 3.18 20.40
CA LEU A 129 -4.54 2.73 20.24
C LEU A 129 -4.29 1.44 21.01
N GLU A 130 -3.50 0.55 20.43
CA GLU A 130 -3.07 -0.68 21.10
C GLU A 130 -4.23 -1.56 21.62
N GLN A 131 -5.37 -1.54 20.94
CA GLN A 131 -6.59 -2.20 21.38
C GLN A 131 -6.39 -3.72 21.45
N VAL A 132 -6.64 -4.30 22.61
CA VAL A 132 -6.63 -5.75 22.81
C VAL A 132 -7.99 -6.30 22.39
N VAL A 133 -8.01 -7.13 21.35
CA VAL A 133 -9.26 -7.76 20.88
C VAL A 133 -9.71 -8.83 21.88
N ALA A 134 -11.03 -9.02 21.99
CA ALA A 134 -11.64 -10.04 22.84
C ALA A 134 -10.96 -11.42 22.63
N GLY A 135 -10.49 -12.01 23.73
CA GLY A 135 -9.68 -13.24 23.72
C GLY A 135 -8.17 -13.03 23.93
N GLY A 136 -7.69 -11.78 24.01
CA GLY A 136 -6.37 -11.42 24.55
C GLY A 136 -5.16 -11.85 23.71
N ARG A 137 -5.36 -12.51 22.57
CA ARG A 137 -4.29 -13.08 21.75
C ARG A 137 -3.70 -12.13 20.71
N ALA A 138 -4.35 -10.99 20.43
CA ALA A 138 -3.93 -10.13 19.35
C ALA A 138 -4.27 -8.65 19.64
N ARG A 139 -3.29 -7.78 19.45
CA ARG A 139 -3.37 -6.32 19.65
C ARG A 139 -3.49 -5.63 18.29
N LEU A 140 -4.36 -4.63 18.19
CA LEU A 140 -4.46 -3.74 17.03
C LEU A 140 -3.55 -2.55 17.28
N ASP A 141 -2.89 -2.04 16.25
CA ASP A 141 -2.11 -0.82 16.40
C ASP A 141 -3.05 0.38 16.54
N VAL A 142 -4.01 0.50 15.63
CA VAL A 142 -5.18 1.37 15.78
C VAL A 142 -6.44 0.60 15.44
N GLY A 143 -7.27 0.33 16.44
CA GLY A 143 -8.62 -0.19 16.25
C GLY A 143 -9.61 0.94 16.09
N ILE A 144 -10.45 0.88 15.05
CA ILE A 144 -11.43 1.91 14.73
C ILE A 144 -12.82 1.25 14.69
N GLU A 145 -13.76 1.85 15.42
CA GLU A 145 -15.18 1.53 15.35
C GLU A 145 -15.91 2.72 14.72
N THR A 146 -16.44 2.50 13.52
CA THR A 146 -17.13 3.52 12.74
C THR A 146 -18.52 3.80 13.33
N VAL A 147 -19.15 4.90 12.91
CA VAL A 147 -20.48 5.29 13.41
C VAL A 147 -21.55 4.25 13.00
N ASP A 148 -21.38 3.62 11.85
CA ASP A 148 -22.22 2.53 11.35
C ASP A 148 -21.83 1.14 11.89
N GLY A 149 -20.90 1.07 12.84
CA GLY A 149 -20.55 -0.17 13.54
C GLY A 149 -19.61 -1.11 12.79
N ARG A 150 -18.97 -0.67 11.70
CA ARG A 150 -17.87 -1.41 11.07
C ARG A 150 -16.62 -1.32 11.92
N LEU A 151 -15.82 -2.38 11.85
CA LEU A 151 -14.54 -2.46 12.55
C LEU A 151 -13.40 -2.37 11.54
N ILE A 152 -12.49 -1.41 11.78
CA ILE A 152 -11.31 -1.20 10.97
C ILE A 152 -10.05 -1.39 11.83
N ASP A 153 -9.02 -1.99 11.24
CA ASP A 153 -7.72 -2.20 11.86
C ASP A 153 -6.67 -1.50 10.98
N TYR A 154 -6.14 -0.38 11.45
CA TYR A 154 -5.06 0.32 10.79
C TYR A 154 -3.71 -0.09 11.38
N ASP A 155 -2.80 -0.52 10.51
CA ASP A 155 -1.57 -1.20 10.87
C ASP A 155 -0.38 -0.68 10.01
N PRO A 156 0.42 0.27 10.55
CA PRO A 156 1.62 0.74 9.89
C PRO A 156 2.77 -0.27 10.02
N GLN A 157 3.31 -0.71 8.89
CA GLN A 157 4.45 -1.61 8.80
C GLN A 157 5.68 -0.85 8.32
N LEU A 158 6.47 -0.39 9.29
CA LEU A 158 7.74 0.32 9.09
C LEU A 158 8.95 -0.61 9.00
N SER A 159 8.73 -1.92 9.12
CA SER A 159 9.77 -2.92 9.05
C SER A 159 9.32 -4.09 8.19
N GLU A 160 10.27 -4.77 7.56
CA GLU A 160 9.96 -5.89 6.70
C GLU A 160 9.27 -7.03 7.47
N GLN A 161 8.17 -7.51 6.89
CA GLN A 161 7.41 -8.67 7.33
C GLN A 161 7.27 -9.65 6.18
N SER A 162 7.36 -10.95 6.47
CA SER A 162 7.14 -11.96 5.44
C SER A 162 5.71 -11.93 4.91
N ARG A 163 5.55 -12.18 3.61
CA ARG A 163 4.24 -12.30 2.95
C ARG A 163 3.29 -13.24 3.68
N ARG A 164 3.81 -14.37 4.15
CA ARG A 164 3.02 -15.37 4.89
C ARG A 164 2.49 -14.83 6.21
N SER A 165 3.31 -14.09 6.96
CA SER A 165 2.90 -13.45 8.22
C SER A 165 1.77 -12.45 7.96
N ILE A 166 1.93 -11.59 6.96
CA ILE A 166 0.93 -10.61 6.54
C ILE A 166 -0.39 -11.28 6.16
N LEU A 167 -0.36 -12.26 5.26
CA LEU A 167 -1.56 -12.99 4.83
C LEU A 167 -2.26 -13.71 5.99
N SER A 168 -1.49 -14.30 6.91
CA SER A 168 -2.06 -14.98 8.08
C SER A 168 -2.73 -14.00 9.04
N ARG A 169 -2.10 -12.85 9.31
CA ARG A 169 -2.66 -11.79 10.17
C ARG A 169 -3.90 -11.18 9.55
N ASP A 170 -3.86 -10.90 8.26
CA ASP A 170 -4.97 -10.35 7.49
C ASP A 170 -6.18 -11.29 7.52
N ALA A 171 -5.98 -12.57 7.18
CA ALA A 171 -7.04 -13.57 7.20
C ALA A 171 -7.65 -13.73 8.60
N HIS A 172 -6.81 -13.79 9.65
CA HIS A 172 -7.28 -13.91 11.03
C HIS A 172 -8.21 -12.74 11.42
N ARG A 173 -7.92 -11.54 10.91
CA ARG A 173 -8.63 -10.31 11.28
C ARG A 173 -9.88 -10.10 10.47
N LYS A 174 -9.83 -10.44 9.19
CA LYS A 174 -11.03 -10.58 8.36
C LYS A 174 -12.02 -11.55 8.97
N HIS A 175 -11.56 -12.70 9.51
CA HIS A 175 -12.43 -13.64 10.22
C HIS A 175 -13.03 -13.08 11.51
N ALA A 176 -12.37 -12.11 12.15
CA ALA A 176 -12.86 -11.39 13.32
C ALA A 176 -13.75 -10.17 12.96
N GLY A 177 -14.10 -9.98 11.68
CA GLY A 177 -14.98 -8.91 11.22
C GLY A 177 -14.27 -7.57 10.96
N PHE A 178 -12.94 -7.53 11.00
CA PHE A 178 -12.18 -6.31 10.73
C PHE A 178 -11.88 -6.14 9.24
N THR A 179 -12.01 -4.90 8.76
CA THR A 179 -11.38 -4.43 7.53
C THR A 179 -10.00 -3.90 7.88
N ARG A 180 -8.94 -4.48 7.32
CA ARG A 180 -7.57 -4.07 7.63
C ARG A 180 -7.04 -3.07 6.60
N ILE A 181 -6.35 -2.04 7.06
CA ILE A 181 -5.57 -1.11 6.27
C ILE A 181 -4.11 -1.36 6.62
N TRP A 182 -3.37 -2.01 5.72
CA TRP A 182 -1.91 -2.13 5.87
C TRP A 182 -1.23 -0.91 5.28
N ASP A 183 -0.46 -0.17 6.08
CA ASP A 183 0.34 0.97 5.62
C ASP A 183 1.81 0.55 5.48
N PHE A 184 2.29 0.42 4.24
CA PHE A 184 3.68 0.06 3.93
C PHE A 184 4.50 1.30 3.56
N VAL A 185 5.70 1.40 4.12
CA VAL A 185 6.66 2.45 3.72
C VAL A 185 7.68 1.96 2.69
N ASP A 186 8.03 0.67 2.76
CA ASP A 186 8.92 0.02 1.81
C ASP A 186 8.16 -0.26 0.48
N PRO A 187 8.61 0.29 -0.66
CA PRO A 187 7.98 0.07 -1.95
C PRO A 187 8.06 -1.38 -2.45
N ASP A 188 8.96 -2.20 -1.92
CA ASP A 188 9.12 -3.60 -2.30
C ASP A 188 8.56 -4.57 -1.23
N HIS A 189 7.79 -4.04 -0.27
CA HIS A 189 7.23 -4.84 0.81
C HIS A 189 6.37 -5.99 0.25
N PRO A 190 6.59 -7.24 0.68
CA PRO A 190 5.97 -8.42 0.06
C PRO A 190 4.45 -8.55 0.32
N GLY A 191 3.89 -7.65 1.13
CA GLY A 191 2.45 -7.48 1.32
C GLY A 191 1.76 -6.64 0.23
N ILE A 192 2.51 -5.86 -0.55
CA ILE A 192 1.96 -4.99 -1.61
C ILE A 192 1.18 -5.83 -2.61
N GLY A 193 -0.07 -5.43 -2.85
CA GLY A 193 -1.03 -6.13 -3.72
C GLY A 193 -1.54 -7.46 -3.17
N ALA A 194 -0.98 -8.03 -2.10
CA ALA A 194 -1.40 -9.32 -1.54
C ALA A 194 -2.52 -9.19 -0.49
N VAL A 195 -2.66 -8.01 0.12
CA VAL A 195 -3.67 -7.64 1.12
C VAL A 195 -4.15 -6.20 0.85
N PRO A 196 -5.30 -5.75 1.37
CA PRO A 196 -5.70 -4.35 1.26
C PRO A 196 -4.66 -3.43 1.90
N TYR A 197 -3.99 -2.62 1.09
CA TYR A 197 -2.84 -1.84 1.50
C TYR A 197 -2.92 -0.40 1.01
N ILE A 198 -2.11 0.44 1.63
CA ILE A 198 -1.66 1.73 1.12
C ILE A 198 -0.15 1.81 1.24
N ARG A 199 0.46 2.65 0.39
CA ARG A 199 1.86 3.00 0.52
C ARG A 199 1.99 4.47 0.85
N THR A 200 2.80 4.79 1.85
CA THR A 200 3.11 6.16 2.25
C THR A 200 4.64 6.35 2.28
N PRO A 201 5.15 7.60 2.23
CA PRO A 201 6.59 7.82 2.37
C PRO A 201 7.08 7.44 3.77
N ASP A 202 8.31 6.95 3.87
CA ASP A 202 8.98 6.81 5.16
C ASP A 202 9.46 8.18 5.66
N LEU A 203 8.97 8.60 6.83
CA LEU A 203 9.19 9.95 7.36
C LEU A 203 9.51 9.88 8.85
N PRO A 204 10.40 10.75 9.35
CA PRO A 204 10.72 10.79 10.77
C PRO A 204 9.54 11.37 11.58
N ALA A 205 9.42 10.92 12.83
CA ALA A 205 8.31 11.29 13.73
C ALA A 205 8.03 12.80 13.84
N PRO A 206 9.04 13.70 13.93
CA PRO A 206 8.78 15.14 13.99
C PRO A 206 8.05 15.68 12.75
N VAL A 207 8.33 15.14 11.57
CA VAL A 207 7.66 15.55 10.32
C VAL A 207 6.22 15.06 10.33
N ILE A 208 6.00 13.79 10.71
CA ILE A 208 4.65 13.20 10.82
C ILE A 208 3.76 14.03 11.76
N ARG A 209 4.32 14.44 12.92
CA ARG A 209 3.58 15.23 13.92
C ARG A 209 3.30 16.66 13.44
N ALA A 210 4.22 17.26 12.69
CA ALA A 210 4.11 18.66 12.27
C ALA A 210 3.30 18.86 10.97
N GLN A 211 3.34 17.90 10.05
CA GLN A 211 2.82 18.05 8.69
C GLN A 211 1.92 16.87 8.31
N LYS A 212 0.63 16.97 8.63
CA LYS A 212 -0.37 15.93 8.30
C LYS A 212 -0.38 15.56 6.81
N SER A 213 -0.16 16.54 5.93
CA SER A 213 -0.14 16.36 4.48
C SER A 213 1.11 15.67 3.94
N ALA A 214 2.18 15.53 4.74
CA ALA A 214 3.44 14.92 4.27
C ALA A 214 3.31 13.42 3.99
N LEU A 215 2.34 12.75 4.62
CA LEU A 215 2.04 11.33 4.39
C LEU A 215 1.09 11.13 3.20
N GLU A 216 1.50 11.60 2.03
CA GLU A 216 0.75 11.41 0.78
C GLU A 216 0.65 9.92 0.44
N ILE A 217 -0.53 9.49 -0.02
CA ILE A 217 -0.71 8.12 -0.51
C ILE A 217 0.00 7.97 -1.85
N ARG A 218 1.00 7.11 -1.88
CA ARG A 218 1.85 6.82 -3.03
C ARG A 218 1.44 5.58 -3.81
N ASP A 219 0.62 4.71 -3.23
CA ASP A 219 0.07 3.51 -3.87
C ASP A 219 -1.04 2.91 -2.99
N GLY A 220 -1.74 1.88 -3.50
CA GLY A 220 -2.77 1.14 -2.77
C GLY A 220 -4.14 1.82 -2.79
N ASN A 221 -4.21 3.05 -3.29
CA ASN A 221 -5.42 3.81 -3.51
C ASN A 221 -5.66 4.02 -5.02
N TYR A 222 -6.78 3.52 -5.52
CA TYR A 222 -7.06 3.38 -6.94
C TYR A 222 -8.37 4.06 -7.33
N VAL A 223 -8.47 4.35 -8.63
CA VAL A 223 -9.70 4.80 -9.29
C VAL A 223 -9.94 4.00 -10.56
N VAL A 224 -11.21 3.92 -10.97
CA VAL A 224 -11.57 3.44 -12.32
C VAL A 224 -11.45 4.61 -13.29
N GLU A 225 -10.70 4.41 -14.37
CA GLU A 225 -10.52 5.38 -15.44
C GLU A 225 -10.86 4.75 -16.79
N GLU A 226 -11.56 5.50 -17.63
CA GLU A 226 -12.06 5.03 -18.92
C GLU A 226 -11.80 6.10 -19.99
N GLY A 227 -11.37 5.67 -21.17
CA GLY A 227 -11.23 6.58 -22.29
C GLY A 227 -10.46 6.03 -23.48
N TRP A 228 -10.21 6.92 -24.44
CA TRP A 228 -9.46 6.61 -25.64
C TRP A 228 -7.95 6.73 -25.41
N CYS A 229 -7.20 5.76 -25.92
CA CYS A 229 -5.75 5.76 -25.94
C CYS A 229 -5.23 6.45 -27.21
N THR A 230 -5.33 7.78 -27.22
CA THR A 230 -4.86 8.66 -28.31
C THR A 230 -4.10 9.84 -27.71
N PRO A 231 -3.32 10.60 -28.51
CA PRO A 231 -2.63 11.79 -28.02
C PRO A 231 -3.55 12.84 -27.35
N GLU A 232 -4.78 12.97 -27.86
CA GLU A 232 -5.83 13.86 -27.30
C GLU A 232 -6.78 13.14 -26.32
N GLY A 233 -6.51 11.87 -26.02
CA GLY A 233 -7.37 11.02 -25.20
C GLY A 233 -7.10 11.14 -23.71
N THR A 234 -7.85 10.38 -22.92
CA THR A 234 -7.80 10.40 -21.45
C THR A 234 -6.42 9.97 -20.91
N PHE A 235 -5.78 9.00 -21.55
CA PHE A 235 -4.56 8.40 -21.02
C PHE A 235 -3.31 9.11 -21.52
N VAL A 236 -2.43 9.52 -20.60
CA VAL A 236 -1.12 10.10 -20.94
C VAL A 236 -0.21 9.08 -21.64
N ARG A 237 -0.42 7.78 -21.39
CA ARG A 237 0.29 6.64 -22.02
C ARG A 237 -0.62 5.42 -22.11
N CYS A 238 -0.39 4.57 -23.11
CA CYS A 238 -1.12 3.32 -23.26
C CYS A 238 -0.86 2.40 -22.06
N PRO A 239 -1.91 1.91 -21.39
CA PRO A 239 -1.75 0.98 -20.26
C PRO A 239 -1.24 -0.40 -20.70
N GLU A 240 -1.42 -0.77 -21.97
CA GLU A 240 -1.01 -2.07 -22.51
C GLU A 240 0.37 -2.08 -23.17
N THR A 241 0.92 -0.92 -23.51
CA THR A 241 2.16 -0.84 -24.28
C THR A 241 3.29 -0.29 -23.39
N PRO A 242 4.39 -1.04 -23.21
CA PRO A 242 5.56 -0.53 -22.50
C PRO A 242 6.05 0.78 -23.12
N TYR A 243 6.37 1.77 -22.28
CA TYR A 243 6.84 3.07 -22.77
C TYR A 243 8.20 2.92 -23.46
N ASN A 244 8.25 3.25 -24.75
CA ASN A 244 9.49 3.36 -25.51
C ASN A 244 9.92 4.84 -25.63
N PRO A 245 10.98 5.28 -24.93
CA PRO A 245 11.44 6.68 -25.00
C PRO A 245 11.95 7.09 -26.38
N GLU A 246 12.39 6.13 -27.22
CA GLU A 246 12.89 6.40 -28.58
C GLU A 246 11.74 6.60 -29.59
N LYS A 247 10.55 6.13 -29.26
CA LYS A 247 9.34 6.25 -30.09
C LYS A 247 8.14 6.69 -29.25
N PRO A 248 8.10 7.95 -28.80
CA PRO A 248 7.04 8.43 -27.91
C PRO A 248 5.64 8.40 -28.56
N ASN A 249 5.54 8.42 -29.89
CA ASN A 249 4.26 8.29 -30.59
C ASN A 249 3.71 6.85 -30.58
N ASP A 250 4.55 5.84 -30.34
CA ASP A 250 4.10 4.44 -30.13
C ASP A 250 3.49 4.25 -28.73
N ALA A 251 3.42 5.32 -27.91
CA ALA A 251 2.83 5.28 -26.58
C ALA A 251 1.30 5.19 -26.60
N TYR A 252 0.64 5.17 -27.77
CA TYR A 252 -0.82 5.12 -27.88
C TYR A 252 -1.25 3.99 -28.83
N CYS A 253 -2.21 3.16 -28.41
CA CYS A 253 -2.67 2.03 -29.22
C CYS A 253 -3.97 2.30 -29.99
N GLY A 254 -4.58 3.48 -29.83
CA GLY A 254 -5.82 3.88 -30.49
C GLY A 254 -7.08 3.18 -29.96
N ARG A 255 -6.97 2.27 -28.99
CA ARG A 255 -8.11 1.54 -28.43
C ARG A 255 -8.76 2.29 -27.27
N HIS A 256 -9.98 1.88 -26.96
CA HIS A 256 -10.67 2.32 -25.76
C HIS A 256 -10.32 1.41 -24.58
N HIS A 257 -9.83 1.98 -23.49
CA HIS A 257 -9.47 1.23 -22.29
C HIS A 257 -10.37 1.59 -21.12
N LEU A 258 -10.68 0.57 -20.33
CA LEU A 258 -11.16 0.69 -18.96
C LEU A 258 -10.08 0.10 -18.05
N VAL A 259 -9.59 0.90 -17.11
CA VAL A 259 -8.47 0.52 -16.24
C VAL A 259 -8.75 0.86 -14.78
N VAL A 260 -8.10 0.14 -13.89
CA VAL A 260 -7.92 0.52 -12.49
C VAL A 260 -6.51 1.06 -12.34
N ILE A 261 -6.38 2.34 -12.03
CA ILE A 261 -5.10 3.04 -11.95
C ILE A 261 -4.93 3.64 -10.55
N PRO A 262 -3.69 3.71 -10.00
CA PRO A 262 -3.45 4.46 -8.78
C PRO A 262 -3.95 5.90 -8.92
N GLU A 263 -4.68 6.41 -7.93
CA GLU A 263 -5.37 7.71 -8.04
C GLU A 263 -4.39 8.86 -8.34
N HIS A 264 -3.19 8.82 -7.75
CA HIS A 264 -2.13 9.80 -7.98
C HIS A 264 -1.54 9.77 -9.41
N GLN A 265 -1.85 8.76 -10.21
CA GLN A 265 -1.43 8.60 -11.61
C GLN A 265 -2.60 8.82 -12.59
N SER A 266 -3.81 9.03 -12.09
CA SER A 266 -4.99 9.26 -12.94
C SER A 266 -4.88 10.58 -13.69
N SER A 267 -5.51 10.69 -14.86
CA SER A 267 -5.58 11.95 -15.62
C SER A 267 -6.15 13.10 -14.79
N ALA A 268 -7.17 12.83 -13.97
CA ALA A 268 -7.77 13.80 -13.06
C ALA A 268 -6.79 14.37 -12.03
N ALA A 269 -5.78 13.60 -11.61
CA ALA A 269 -4.73 14.08 -10.71
C ALA A 269 -3.76 15.05 -11.39
N TYR A 270 -3.52 14.91 -12.69
CA TYR A 270 -2.68 15.85 -13.45
C TYR A 270 -3.39 17.17 -13.78
N GLU A 271 -4.71 17.11 -14.00
CA GLU A 271 -5.50 18.28 -14.39
C GLU A 271 -5.99 19.13 -13.22
N SER A 272 -5.91 18.60 -11.98
CA SER A 272 -6.42 19.30 -10.81
C SER A 272 -5.32 19.87 -9.93
N ASP A 273 -5.43 21.15 -9.56
CA ASP A 273 -4.67 21.78 -8.45
C ASP A 273 -5.08 21.20 -7.07
N ARG A 274 -5.74 20.03 -7.05
CA ARG A 274 -6.20 19.42 -5.80
C ARG A 274 -5.01 18.77 -5.11
N PRO A 275 -4.85 18.99 -3.79
CA PRO A 275 -3.81 18.31 -3.03
C PRO A 275 -4.02 16.79 -3.10
N THR A 276 -2.92 16.07 -3.27
CA THR A 276 -2.91 14.60 -3.23
C THR A 276 -3.48 14.09 -1.90
N LEU A 277 -4.20 12.98 -1.96
CA LEU A 277 -4.81 12.39 -0.77
C LEU A 277 -3.73 11.97 0.24
N ALA A 278 -3.84 12.49 1.46
CA ALA A 278 -2.94 12.14 2.56
C ALA A 278 -3.56 11.05 3.46
N LEU A 279 -2.70 10.31 4.15
CA LEU A 279 -3.05 9.20 5.03
C LEU A 279 -4.22 9.50 5.99
N PRO A 280 -4.25 10.61 6.76
CA PRO A 280 -5.31 10.82 7.75
C PRO A 280 -6.68 10.89 7.09
N ARG A 281 -6.79 11.67 6.00
CA ARG A 281 -8.02 11.79 5.21
C ARG A 281 -8.40 10.47 4.55
N PHE A 282 -7.44 9.72 4.01
CA PHE A 282 -7.71 8.41 3.44
C PHE A 282 -8.36 7.46 4.45
N VAL A 283 -7.83 7.38 5.67
CA VAL A 283 -8.40 6.49 6.70
C VAL A 283 -9.81 6.91 7.10
N VAL A 284 -10.07 8.22 7.19
CA VAL A 284 -11.43 8.76 7.40
C VAL A 284 -12.36 8.36 6.25
N GLU A 285 -11.94 8.52 4.98
CA GLU A 285 -12.75 8.10 3.82
C GLU A 285 -13.05 6.58 3.82
N VAL A 286 -12.15 5.73 4.34
CA VAL A 286 -12.44 4.30 4.56
C VAL A 286 -13.43 4.09 5.71
N ALA A 287 -13.27 4.85 6.80
CA ALA A 287 -14.16 4.81 7.96
C ALA A 287 -15.58 5.27 7.63
N ASP A 288 -15.73 6.28 6.77
CA ASP A 288 -17.02 6.75 6.23
C ASP A 288 -17.60 5.79 5.18
N GLY A 289 -16.79 4.84 4.69
CA GLY A 289 -17.21 3.90 3.65
C GLY A 289 -17.20 4.49 2.25
N GLU A 290 -16.64 5.69 2.08
CA GLU A 290 -16.38 6.29 0.77
C GLU A 290 -15.32 5.51 0.00
N ARG A 291 -14.42 4.81 0.71
CA ARG A 291 -13.44 3.89 0.14
C ARG A 291 -13.59 2.49 0.71
N VAL A 292 -13.55 1.51 -0.18
CA VAL A 292 -13.73 0.10 0.15
C VAL A 292 -12.56 -0.74 -0.35
N PRO A 293 -12.19 -1.81 0.36
CA PRO A 293 -11.18 -2.74 -0.14
C PRO A 293 -11.72 -3.47 -1.37
N PHE A 294 -10.89 -3.60 -2.39
CA PHE A 294 -11.22 -4.36 -3.60
C PHE A 294 -10.12 -5.36 -3.93
N LYS A 295 -10.44 -6.27 -4.85
CA LYS A 295 -9.50 -7.22 -5.41
C LYS A 295 -9.79 -7.43 -6.88
N VAL A 296 -8.78 -7.23 -7.73
CA VAL A 296 -8.85 -7.48 -9.17
C VAL A 296 -7.54 -8.13 -9.63
N ASN A 297 -7.64 -9.21 -10.42
CA ASN A 297 -6.52 -9.99 -10.94
C ASN A 297 -5.53 -10.43 -9.86
N GLY A 298 -6.04 -10.75 -8.67
CA GLY A 298 -5.19 -11.12 -7.53
C GLY A 298 -4.56 -9.95 -6.78
N GLN A 299 -4.68 -8.72 -7.27
CA GLN A 299 -4.14 -7.51 -6.66
C GLN A 299 -5.19 -6.84 -5.79
N HIS A 300 -4.82 -6.57 -4.56
CA HIS A 300 -5.63 -5.87 -3.56
C HIS A 300 -5.33 -4.38 -3.53
N GLY A 301 -6.30 -3.58 -3.09
CA GLY A 301 -6.16 -2.16 -2.83
C GLY A 301 -7.45 -1.57 -2.27
N PHE A 302 -7.55 -0.24 -2.29
CA PHE A 302 -8.76 0.51 -1.98
C PHE A 302 -9.20 1.34 -3.18
N ILE A 303 -10.52 1.47 -3.33
CA ILE A 303 -11.15 2.20 -4.41
C ILE A 303 -12.36 2.94 -3.87
N ARG A 304 -12.80 4.01 -4.53
CA ARG A 304 -14.04 4.70 -4.13
C ARG A 304 -15.25 3.78 -4.29
N ALA A 305 -16.17 3.82 -3.32
CA ALA A 305 -17.31 2.93 -3.25
C ALA A 305 -18.24 3.05 -4.47
N ASP A 306 -18.49 4.27 -4.94
CA ASP A 306 -19.25 4.56 -6.16
C ASP A 306 -18.65 3.90 -7.40
N GLN A 307 -17.32 3.94 -7.53
CA GLN A 307 -16.60 3.30 -8.62
C GLN A 307 -16.54 1.77 -8.49
N HIS A 308 -16.43 1.26 -7.27
CA HIS A 308 -16.46 -0.19 -7.01
C HIS A 308 -17.83 -0.79 -7.33
N GLU A 309 -18.92 -0.13 -6.95
CA GLU A 309 -20.28 -0.55 -7.27
C GLU A 309 -20.50 -0.59 -8.78
N ARG A 310 -20.05 0.45 -9.50
CA ARG A 310 -20.06 0.46 -10.96
C ARG A 310 -19.28 -0.72 -11.54
N TYR A 311 -18.06 -0.96 -11.06
CA TYR A 311 -17.24 -2.09 -11.49
C TYR A 311 -17.95 -3.44 -11.26
N LEU A 312 -18.49 -3.67 -10.06
CA LEU A 312 -19.19 -4.91 -9.73
C LEU A 312 -20.46 -5.09 -10.57
N SER A 313 -21.18 -4.01 -10.90
CA SER A 313 -22.37 -4.06 -11.75
C SER A 313 -22.05 -4.51 -13.18
N GLU A 314 -20.87 -4.18 -13.69
CA GLU A 314 -20.45 -4.45 -15.06
C GLU A 314 -19.74 -5.81 -15.20
N TYR A 315 -18.94 -6.23 -14.21
CA TYR A 315 -18.04 -7.38 -14.32
C TYR A 315 -18.31 -8.51 -13.32
N GLY A 316 -19.21 -8.31 -12.35
CA GLY A 316 -19.51 -9.29 -11.31
C GLY A 316 -18.39 -9.41 -10.25
N THR A 317 -18.47 -10.46 -9.42
CA THR A 317 -17.50 -10.73 -8.35
C THR A 317 -16.41 -11.70 -8.78
N GLU A 318 -15.17 -11.50 -8.30
CA GLU A 318 -14.06 -12.42 -8.61
C GLU A 318 -14.30 -13.84 -8.07
N PRO A 319 -13.87 -14.88 -8.82
CA PRO A 319 -13.89 -16.26 -8.34
C PRO A 319 -12.93 -16.47 -7.15
N LYS A 320 -13.33 -17.31 -6.19
CA LYS A 320 -12.53 -17.60 -4.99
C LYS A 320 -11.18 -18.25 -5.34
N PRO A 321 -10.04 -17.79 -4.77
CA PRO A 321 -8.74 -18.40 -5.01
C PRO A 321 -8.66 -19.82 -4.43
N LYS A 322 -7.97 -20.73 -5.15
CA LYS A 322 -7.68 -22.10 -4.69
C LYS A 322 -6.67 -22.08 -3.55
N LYS A 323 -6.87 -22.94 -2.54
CA LYS A 323 -6.01 -23.04 -1.34
C LYS A 323 -4.60 -23.52 -1.71
N ALA A 324 -3.58 -22.73 -1.35
CA ALA A 324 -2.18 -23.16 -1.40
C ALA A 324 -1.83 -24.07 -0.21
N ARG A 325 -1.00 -25.09 -0.46
CA ARG A 325 -0.49 -26.03 0.58
C ARG A 325 0.74 -25.44 1.28
N PRO A 326 0.95 -25.72 2.59
CA PRO A 326 2.08 -25.20 3.33
C PRO A 326 3.36 -26.01 3.07
N VAL A 327 4.49 -25.30 2.93
CA VAL A 327 5.87 -25.84 2.91
C VAL A 327 6.59 -25.41 4.21
N ILE A 328 7.55 -26.22 4.68
CA ILE A 328 8.34 -26.09 5.93
C ILE A 328 9.85 -26.16 5.59
N ARG A 329 10.72 -25.40 6.33
CA ARG A 329 12.19 -25.55 6.67
C ARG A 329 12.95 -24.20 6.52
N ASP A 330 14.24 -23.94 6.85
CA ASP A 330 15.28 -24.15 7.94
C ASP A 330 16.54 -23.26 7.54
N ALA A 331 17.39 -22.77 8.50
CA ALA A 331 18.78 -22.13 8.40
C ALA A 331 19.04 -20.58 8.53
N ASP A 332 20.33 -20.14 8.75
CA ASP A 332 20.96 -19.30 9.85
C ASP A 332 22.02 -18.18 9.47
N ARG A 333 22.14 -17.04 10.20
CA ARG A 333 23.35 -16.14 10.43
C ARG A 333 23.33 -15.30 11.74
N ARG A 334 24.40 -14.56 12.10
CA ARG A 334 25.00 -14.60 13.46
C ARG A 334 25.23 -13.29 14.24
N ASP A 335 24.81 -12.11 13.78
CA ASP A 335 25.51 -10.88 14.21
C ASP A 335 24.67 -9.81 14.95
N LEU A 336 23.33 -9.96 15.05
CA LEU A 336 22.45 -8.92 15.60
C LEU A 336 21.34 -9.48 16.51
N CYS A 337 21.01 -8.72 17.57
CA CYS A 337 19.91 -9.02 18.47
C CYS A 337 18.54 -8.81 17.82
N THR A 338 17.63 -9.76 17.99
CA THR A 338 16.25 -9.76 17.48
C THR A 338 15.37 -8.66 18.10
N GLU A 339 15.81 -7.99 19.16
CA GLU A 339 15.13 -6.79 19.71
C GLU A 339 15.66 -5.49 19.09
N ASP A 340 16.83 -5.51 18.45
CA ASP A 340 17.45 -4.40 17.73
C ASP A 340 17.52 -4.72 16.24
N ARG A 341 16.35 -4.75 15.60
CA ARG A 341 16.31 -4.44 14.16
C ARG A 341 16.56 -2.94 14.02
N PRO A 342 17.73 -2.46 13.55
CA PRO A 342 17.75 -1.21 12.80
C PRO A 342 16.89 -1.39 11.54
N GLU A 343 16.31 -0.28 11.04
CA GLU A 343 15.97 -0.15 9.62
C GLU A 343 17.13 -0.75 8.82
N SER A 344 16.96 -1.91 8.21
CA SER A 344 18.08 -2.62 7.63
C SER A 344 18.58 -1.82 6.42
N ASP A 345 19.72 -1.16 6.61
CA ASP A 345 20.65 -0.63 5.60
C ASP A 345 21.26 -1.76 4.73
N PHE A 346 20.42 -2.69 4.25
CA PHE A 346 20.78 -3.59 3.18
C PHE A 346 20.29 -2.98 1.87
N ARG A 347 21.23 -2.35 1.16
CA ARG A 347 21.17 -2.24 -0.29
C ARG A 347 21.17 -3.64 -0.87
N SER A 348 20.00 -4.27 -0.92
CA SER A 348 19.74 -5.31 -1.91
C SER A 348 20.04 -4.69 -3.27
N ALA A 349 20.76 -5.41 -4.12
CA ALA A 349 20.91 -5.05 -5.53
C ALA A 349 19.52 -4.64 -6.09
N PRO A 350 19.44 -3.69 -7.04
CA PRO A 350 18.16 -3.14 -7.48
C PRO A 350 17.26 -4.29 -7.97
N ARG A 351 16.33 -4.72 -7.11
CA ARG A 351 15.22 -5.55 -7.53
C ARG A 351 14.32 -4.63 -8.36
N GLU A 352 13.71 -5.17 -9.42
CA GLU A 352 12.79 -4.39 -10.24
C GLU A 352 11.76 -3.75 -9.32
N ARG A 353 11.80 -2.41 -9.24
CA ARG A 353 10.91 -1.63 -8.38
C ARG A 353 9.48 -2.09 -8.64
N HIS A 354 8.73 -2.42 -7.59
CA HIS A 354 7.30 -2.59 -7.71
C HIS A 354 6.66 -1.22 -8.02
N ILE A 355 6.67 -0.84 -9.30
CA ILE A 355 5.93 0.33 -9.79
C ILE A 355 4.45 -0.05 -9.67
N SER A 356 3.68 0.81 -9.02
CA SER A 356 2.23 0.71 -8.89
C SER A 356 1.61 0.35 -10.24
N ARG A 357 0.93 -0.81 -10.31
CA ARG A 357 0.52 -1.40 -11.58
C ARG A 357 -0.88 -0.93 -11.95
N THR A 358 -1.00 -0.22 -13.06
CA THR A 358 -2.28 -0.04 -13.76
C THR A 358 -2.81 -1.42 -14.16
N ILE A 359 -4.03 -1.74 -13.74
CA ILE A 359 -4.69 -2.99 -14.08
C ILE A 359 -5.65 -2.71 -15.21
N ILE A 360 -5.43 -3.32 -16.37
CA ILE A 360 -6.37 -3.23 -17.49
C ILE A 360 -7.55 -4.15 -17.18
N LEU A 361 -8.74 -3.58 -17.10
CA LEU A 361 -9.98 -4.34 -16.96
C LEU A 361 -10.48 -4.79 -18.32
N GLN A 362 -10.46 -3.88 -19.29
CA GLN A 362 -10.91 -4.14 -20.63
C GLN A 362 -10.23 -3.24 -21.65
N SER A 363 -9.91 -3.83 -22.80
CA SER A 363 -9.50 -3.10 -24.00
C SER A 363 -10.41 -3.50 -25.14
N ARG A 364 -11.18 -2.53 -25.67
CA ARG A 364 -12.08 -2.76 -26.78
C ARG A 364 -11.40 -2.26 -28.06
N PRO A 365 -11.15 -3.12 -29.06
CA PRO A 365 -10.91 -2.63 -30.41
C PRO A 365 -12.20 -1.96 -30.90
N ASP A 366 -12.11 -1.13 -31.94
CA ASP A 366 -13.30 -0.62 -32.61
C ASP A 366 -14.30 -1.76 -32.83
N ALA A 367 -15.56 -1.55 -32.44
CA ALA A 367 -16.63 -2.38 -32.94
C ALA A 367 -16.59 -2.29 -34.48
N PRO A 368 -16.48 -3.41 -35.21
CA PRO A 368 -16.56 -3.34 -36.65
C PRO A 368 -17.99 -2.97 -37.03
N GLY A 369 -18.17 -1.72 -37.48
CA GLY A 369 -19.34 -1.30 -38.24
C GLY A 369 -20.49 -0.70 -37.43
N ASN A 370 -20.50 0.61 -37.33
CA ASN A 370 -21.58 1.37 -37.96
C ASN A 370 -20.98 2.50 -38.82
N ALA A 371 -20.27 2.06 -39.85
CA ALA A 371 -20.09 2.81 -41.10
C ALA A 371 -20.91 2.13 -42.20
N ALA A 372 -22.23 2.05 -42.02
CA ALA A 372 -23.24 1.95 -43.08
C ALA A 372 -24.63 2.14 -42.45
N THR A 373 -25.27 3.28 -42.73
CA THR A 373 -26.63 3.65 -42.29
C THR A 373 -26.81 4.04 -40.81
N ALA A 374 -25.98 4.98 -40.35
CA ALA A 374 -26.52 6.08 -39.56
C ALA A 374 -26.71 7.25 -40.51
N ILE A 375 -27.96 7.58 -40.80
CA ILE A 375 -28.30 8.88 -41.38
C ILE A 375 -27.62 9.93 -40.50
N THR A 376 -26.80 10.77 -41.13
CA THR A 376 -26.05 11.86 -40.53
C THR A 376 -27.02 12.85 -39.86
N ALA A 377 -27.46 12.56 -38.64
CA ALA A 377 -27.96 13.58 -37.73
C ALA A 377 -26.75 14.15 -37.00
N SER A 378 -25.95 14.95 -37.73
CA SER A 378 -24.99 15.86 -37.10
C SER A 378 -25.77 16.82 -36.20
N ILE A 379 -25.77 16.57 -34.89
CA ILE A 379 -25.88 17.67 -33.94
C ILE A 379 -24.49 18.30 -33.87
N SER A 380 -24.15 19.05 -34.92
CA SER A 380 -23.16 20.11 -34.79
C SER A 380 -23.70 21.04 -33.71
N ALA A 381 -22.86 21.38 -32.72
CA ALA A 381 -23.09 22.60 -31.97
C ALA A 381 -23.33 23.71 -33.00
N PRO A 382 -24.44 24.48 -32.91
CA PRO A 382 -24.72 25.48 -33.92
C PRO A 382 -23.49 26.37 -34.03
N PRO A 383 -22.96 26.60 -35.25
CA PRO A 383 -21.79 27.45 -35.42
C PRO A 383 -22.12 28.75 -34.72
N ARG A 384 -21.34 29.11 -33.70
CA ARG A 384 -21.48 30.43 -33.06
C ARG A 384 -21.21 31.44 -34.18
N ALA A 385 -22.29 32.02 -34.72
CA ALA A 385 -22.20 32.99 -35.79
C ALA A 385 -21.26 34.09 -35.31
N ARG A 386 -20.18 34.32 -36.06
CA ARG A 386 -19.21 35.36 -35.75
C ARG A 386 -19.98 36.67 -35.71
N VAL A 387 -19.86 37.43 -34.61
CA VAL A 387 -20.56 38.71 -34.48
C VAL A 387 -19.94 39.67 -35.50
N ILE A 388 -20.68 40.00 -36.55
CA ILE A 388 -20.27 40.99 -37.57
C ILE A 388 -20.94 42.33 -37.23
N PRO A 389 -20.18 43.37 -36.88
CA PRO A 389 -20.72 44.71 -36.68
C PRO A 389 -21.51 45.19 -37.90
N GLY A 390 -22.68 45.77 -37.67
CA GLY A 390 -23.54 46.31 -38.72
C GLY A 390 -24.42 45.29 -39.47
N ARG A 391 -24.42 43.99 -39.11
CA ARG A 391 -25.33 42.98 -39.71
C ARG A 391 -26.23 42.32 -38.68
N CYS A 392 -27.49 42.10 -39.04
CA CYS A 392 -28.51 41.52 -38.17
C CYS A 392 -28.25 40.03 -37.90
N GLN A 393 -28.32 39.65 -36.63
CA GLN A 393 -27.98 38.32 -36.10
C GLN A 393 -29.19 37.58 -35.53
N ALA A 394 -30.41 38.02 -35.84
CA ALA A 394 -31.63 37.36 -35.40
C ALA A 394 -31.85 36.03 -36.13
N GLY A 395 -32.27 35.02 -35.38
CA GLY A 395 -32.61 33.69 -35.88
C GLY A 395 -31.41 32.76 -36.11
N VAL A 396 -31.69 31.48 -36.36
CA VAL A 396 -30.67 30.45 -36.66
C VAL A 396 -30.07 30.66 -38.06
N THR A 397 -30.83 31.28 -38.96
CA THR A 397 -30.36 31.77 -40.27
C THR A 397 -30.17 33.28 -40.22
N ALA A 398 -28.98 33.75 -40.62
CA ALA A 398 -28.65 35.17 -40.55
C ALA A 398 -29.59 36.02 -41.43
N CYS A 399 -30.40 36.86 -40.79
CA CYS A 399 -31.26 37.86 -41.44
C CYS A 399 -30.48 38.75 -42.44
N GLY A 400 -29.21 39.08 -42.14
CA GLY A 400 -28.30 39.73 -43.08
C GLY A 400 -28.58 41.21 -43.37
N ALA A 401 -29.71 41.75 -42.91
CA ALA A 401 -30.06 43.16 -43.04
C ALA A 401 -29.08 44.07 -42.26
N PRO A 402 -28.91 45.34 -42.69
CA PRO A 402 -28.16 46.34 -41.93
C PRO A 402 -28.70 46.45 -40.50
N ALA A 403 -27.81 46.44 -39.51
CA ALA A 403 -28.17 46.37 -38.10
C ALA A 403 -27.56 47.48 -37.27
N ARG A 404 -28.26 47.78 -36.16
CA ARG A 404 -27.77 48.63 -35.07
C ARG A 404 -27.47 47.77 -33.86
N PHE A 405 -26.65 48.31 -32.95
CA PHE A 405 -26.31 47.61 -31.73
C PHE A 405 -27.41 47.81 -30.67
N TYR A 406 -27.98 46.72 -30.18
CA TYR A 406 -28.95 46.65 -29.09
C TYR A 406 -28.38 45.83 -27.92
N PRO A 407 -28.98 45.87 -26.72
CA PRO A 407 -28.53 45.05 -25.58
C PRO A 407 -28.46 43.54 -25.87
N ALA A 408 -29.27 43.06 -26.82
CA ALA A 408 -29.29 41.66 -27.27
C ALA A 408 -28.39 41.38 -28.50
N GLY A 409 -27.57 42.33 -28.94
CA GLY A 409 -26.65 42.20 -30.07
C GLY A 409 -26.98 43.09 -31.27
N TRP A 410 -26.37 42.79 -32.43
CA TRP A 410 -26.61 43.52 -33.67
C TRP A 410 -27.91 43.02 -34.33
N LEU A 411 -28.96 43.85 -34.31
CA LEU A 411 -30.30 43.52 -34.81
C LEU A 411 -30.80 44.61 -35.77
N CYS A 412 -31.62 44.25 -36.75
CA CYS A 412 -32.34 45.24 -37.56
C CYS A 412 -33.59 45.74 -36.82
N ASP A 413 -34.21 46.80 -37.33
CA ASP A 413 -35.37 47.42 -36.67
C ASP A 413 -36.57 46.47 -36.53
N GLU A 414 -36.70 45.46 -37.40
CA GLU A 414 -37.74 44.41 -37.32
C GLU A 414 -37.44 43.36 -36.24
N HIS A 415 -36.18 43.13 -35.89
CA HIS A 415 -35.77 42.13 -34.90
C HIS A 415 -35.29 42.75 -33.57
N ARG A 416 -35.50 44.06 -33.38
CA ARG A 416 -35.09 44.75 -32.15
C ARG A 416 -35.80 44.15 -30.93
N PRO A 417 -35.17 44.17 -29.74
CA PRO A 417 -35.82 43.68 -28.53
C PRO A 417 -37.17 44.39 -28.30
N GLY A 418 -38.26 43.60 -28.27
CA GLY A 418 -39.63 44.11 -28.11
C GLY A 418 -40.45 44.25 -29.40
N SER A 419 -39.90 43.92 -30.58
CA SER A 419 -40.72 43.78 -31.80
C SER A 419 -41.53 42.48 -31.79
N ARG A 420 -42.81 42.56 -32.20
CA ARG A 420 -43.74 41.41 -32.27
C ARG A 420 -43.76 40.82 -33.68
N ALA A 421 -42.75 40.04 -34.04
CA ALA A 421 -42.74 39.13 -35.20
C ALA A 421 -41.50 38.24 -35.08
N ALA A 422 -41.49 36.92 -35.23
CA ALA A 422 -42.50 35.86 -35.33
C ALA A 422 -41.86 34.58 -34.73
N ALA A 423 -42.67 33.52 -34.61
CA ALA A 423 -42.38 32.21 -34.02
C ALA A 423 -41.03 31.55 -34.37
#